data_AF-A0A1S1T406-F1
#
_entry.id   AF-A0A1S1T406-F1
#
_cell.length_a   1.000
_cell.length_b   1.000
_cell.length_c   1.000
_cell.angle_alpha   90.00
_cell.angle_beta   90.00
_cell.angle_gamma   90.00
#
_symmetry.space_group_name_H-M   'P 1'
#
loop_
_entity.id
_entity.type
_entity.pdbx_description
1 polymer ?
#
loop_
_entity_poly.entity_id
_entity_poly.type
_entity_poly.pdbx_seq_one_letter_code
_entity_poly.pdbx_strand_id
1 'polypeptide(L)'
;MARPTHVYTIEYVATLIGENLELLQEVASNSDNIDYGEMIHAYDGTEEGITTFTDRGIESLQGFLADVRTWEGGVRQFLVDSQCDPEMIERIMADEPKS
;
A
#
# COMPACT_ATOMS: atom_id res chain seq x y z
N MET A 1 8.63 10.69 19.40
CA MET A 1 9.21 9.96 18.25
C MET A 1 10.18 10.88 17.54
N ALA A 2 11.24 10.34 16.95
CA ALA A 2 12.11 11.11 16.07
C ALA A 2 11.32 11.51 14.82
N ARG A 3 11.57 12.72 14.29
CA ARG A 3 10.94 13.13 13.04
C ARG A 3 11.53 12.28 11.90
N PRO A 4 10.71 11.76 10.97
CA PRO A 4 11.21 11.09 9.77
C PRO A 4 12.23 12.00 9.06
N THR A 5 13.37 11.42 8.69
CA THR A 5 14.43 12.10 7.93
C THR A 5 14.55 11.58 6.50
N HIS A 6 13.89 10.47 6.22
CA HIS A 6 13.86 9.79 4.94
C HIS A 6 12.41 9.36 4.65
N VAL A 7 12.10 9.28 3.36
CA VAL A 7 10.87 8.69 2.84
C VAL A 7 11.23 7.77 1.68
N TYR A 8 10.37 6.81 1.41
CA TYR A 8 10.57 5.77 0.42
C TYR A 8 9.42 5.81 -0.58
N THR A 9 9.71 5.81 -1.88
CA THR A 9 8.68 5.77 -2.91
C THR A 9 7.90 4.46 -2.84
N ILE A 10 6.61 4.50 -3.16
CA ILE A 10 5.74 3.31 -3.10
C ILE A 10 6.28 2.12 -3.91
N GLU A 11 6.93 2.37 -5.05
CA GLU A 11 7.60 1.33 -5.85
C GLU A 11 8.76 0.67 -5.09
N TYR A 12 9.58 1.48 -4.40
CA TYR A 12 10.68 0.95 -3.58
C TYR A 12 10.14 0.22 -2.36
N VAL A 13 9.06 0.71 -1.74
CA VAL A 13 8.39 0.02 -0.63
C VAL A 13 7.88 -1.36 -1.07
N ALA A 14 7.17 -1.45 -2.20
CA ALA A 14 6.69 -2.72 -2.75
C ALA A 14 7.84 -3.73 -2.90
N THR A 15 8.97 -3.28 -3.44
CA THR A 15 10.19 -4.10 -3.54
C THR A 15 10.76 -4.48 -2.17
N LEU A 16 10.80 -3.53 -1.23
CA LEU A 16 11.37 -3.70 0.11
C LEU A 16 10.62 -4.74 0.94
N ILE A 17 9.29 -4.76 0.87
CA ILE A 17 8.44 -5.66 1.65
C ILE A 17 7.96 -6.88 0.87
N GLY A 18 8.29 -6.98 -0.43
CA GLY A 18 7.92 -8.12 -1.28
C GLY A 18 6.44 -8.18 -1.61
N GLU A 19 5.80 -7.03 -1.79
CA GLU A 19 4.36 -6.91 -2.07
C GLU A 19 4.09 -6.45 -3.51
N ASN A 20 2.89 -6.76 -4.00
CA ASN A 20 2.43 -6.27 -5.29
C ASN A 20 2.21 -4.74 -5.24
N LEU A 21 2.77 -4.01 -6.22
CA LEU A 21 2.69 -2.55 -6.27
C LEU A 21 1.25 -2.04 -6.41
N GLU A 22 0.44 -2.68 -7.26
CA GLU A 22 -0.96 -2.31 -7.49
C GLU A 22 -1.77 -2.47 -6.19
N LEU A 23 -1.52 -3.52 -5.40
CA LEU A 23 -2.12 -3.66 -4.06
C LEU A 23 -1.74 -2.50 -3.15
N LEU A 24 -0.47 -2.10 -3.12
CA LEU A 24 -0.04 -0.97 -2.28
C LEU A 24 -0.67 0.34 -2.73
N GLN A 25 -0.81 0.56 -4.04
CA GLN A 25 -1.47 1.73 -4.61
C GLN A 25 -2.94 1.78 -4.21
N GLU A 26 -3.65 0.66 -4.22
CA GLU A 26 -5.04 0.57 -3.76
C GLU A 26 -5.16 0.86 -2.26
N VAL A 27 -4.27 0.29 -1.42
CA VAL A 27 -4.24 0.61 0.02
C VAL A 27 -3.96 2.10 0.23
N ALA A 28 -3.02 2.68 -0.52
CA ALA A 28 -2.63 4.09 -0.42
C ALA A 28 -3.67 5.07 -1.01
N SER A 29 -4.60 4.58 -1.83
CA SER A 29 -5.66 5.40 -2.43
C SER A 29 -6.58 6.02 -1.37
N ASN A 30 -6.70 5.35 -0.22
CA ASN A 30 -7.38 5.87 0.95
C ASN A 30 -6.37 6.14 2.07
N SER A 31 -6.15 7.43 2.35
CA SER A 31 -5.26 7.89 3.41
C SER A 31 -5.63 7.39 4.81
N ASP A 32 -6.88 6.98 5.05
CA ASP A 32 -7.31 6.45 6.35
C ASP A 32 -6.76 5.04 6.63
N ASN A 33 -6.23 4.35 5.61
CA ASN A 33 -5.62 3.03 5.78
C ASN A 33 -4.23 3.11 6.43
N ILE A 34 -3.61 4.29 6.47
CA ILE A 34 -2.24 4.50 6.94
C ILE A 34 -2.24 5.54 8.05
N ASP A 35 -1.39 5.34 9.06
CA ASP A 35 -1.19 6.31 10.13
C ASP A 35 -0.95 7.73 9.60
N TYR A 36 -1.64 8.70 10.20
CA TYR A 36 -1.62 10.09 9.75
C TYR A 36 -0.20 10.67 9.75
N GLY A 37 0.21 11.22 8.61
CA GLY A 37 1.54 11.81 8.42
C GLY A 37 2.63 10.81 8.04
N GLU A 38 2.31 9.52 7.95
CA GLU A 38 3.26 8.47 7.57
C GLU A 38 3.22 8.12 6.07
N MET A 39 2.13 8.48 5.38
CA MET A 39 2.06 8.55 3.92
C MET A 39 2.21 10.01 3.47
N ILE A 40 3.22 10.28 2.66
CA ILE A 40 3.60 11.62 2.22
C ILE A 40 3.55 11.68 0.69
N HIS A 41 2.78 12.64 0.18
CA HIS A 41 2.74 12.92 -1.25
C HIS A 41 3.82 13.96 -1.61
N ALA A 42 4.77 13.55 -2.46
CA ALA A 42 5.90 14.37 -2.88
C ALA A 42 5.70 14.84 -4.32
N TYR A 43 5.59 16.16 -4.52
CA TYR A 43 5.54 16.75 -5.86
C TYR A 43 6.95 16.84 -6.44
N ASP A 44 7.17 16.19 -7.58
CA ASP A 44 8.46 16.14 -8.29
C ASP A 44 8.49 17.06 -9.53
N GLY A 45 7.46 17.88 -9.71
CA GLY A 45 7.27 18.75 -10.88
C GLY A 45 6.32 18.16 -11.93
N THR A 46 5.87 16.92 -11.76
CA THR A 46 4.72 16.37 -12.48
C THR A 46 3.41 16.82 -11.80
N GLU A 47 2.29 16.70 -12.52
CA GLU A 47 0.96 16.99 -11.94
C GLU A 47 0.54 15.96 -10.89
N GLU A 48 0.96 14.70 -11.08
CA GLU A 48 0.55 13.57 -10.25
C GLU A 48 1.42 13.39 -9.02
N GLY A 49 2.68 13.83 -9.03
CA GLY A 49 3.61 13.62 -7.92
C GLY A 49 3.89 12.13 -7.65
N ILE A 50 4.44 11.84 -6.47
CA ILE A 50 4.81 10.48 -6.05
C ILE A 50 4.34 10.23 -4.61
N THR A 51 3.64 9.12 -4.38
CA THR A 51 3.32 8.65 -3.03
C THR A 51 4.55 8.02 -2.39
N THR A 52 4.86 8.45 -1.18
CA THR A 52 6.00 7.99 -0.40
C THR A 52 5.58 7.63 1.03
N PHE A 53 6.39 6.81 1.71
CA PHE A 53 6.14 6.38 3.08
C PHE A 53 7.36 6.63 3.95
N THR A 54 7.13 6.92 5.22
CA THR A 54 8.16 6.88 6.27
C THR A 54 8.43 5.43 6.69
N ASP A 55 9.42 5.18 7.55
CA ASP A 55 9.62 3.85 8.15
C ASP A 55 8.36 3.36 8.90
N ARG A 56 7.69 4.24 9.67
CA ARG A 56 6.44 3.90 10.38
C ARG A 56 5.27 3.70 9.41
N GLY A 57 5.25 4.41 8.29
CA GLY A 57 4.25 4.21 7.24
C GLY A 57 4.35 2.82 6.62
N ILE A 58 5.58 2.32 6.43
CA ILE A 58 5.83 0.95 5.99
C ILE A 58 5.34 -0.05 7.04
N GLU A 59 5.62 0.17 8.32
CA GLU A 59 5.09 -0.67 9.42
C GLU A 59 3.56 -0.67 9.45
N SER A 60 2.92 0.48 9.27
CA SER A 60 1.46 0.63 9.20
C SER A 60 0.88 -0.15 8.03
N LEU A 61 1.52 -0.08 6.86
CA LEU A 61 1.11 -0.80 5.67
C LEU A 61 1.24 -2.32 5.83
N GLN A 62 2.35 -2.80 6.41
CA GLN A 62 2.51 -4.22 6.75
C GLN A 62 1.47 -4.68 7.78
N GLY A 63 1.17 -3.86 8.78
CA GLY A 63 0.13 -4.13 9.78
C GLY A 63 -1.26 -4.23 9.16
N PHE A 64 -1.61 -3.30 8.27
CA PHE A 64 -2.87 -3.32 7.52
C PHE A 64 -3.00 -4.61 6.68
N LEU A 65 -1.98 -4.94 5.89
CA LEU A 65 -1.97 -6.14 5.06
C LEU A 65 -2.04 -7.42 5.90
N ALA A 66 -1.36 -7.46 7.05
CA ALA A 66 -1.44 -8.57 7.98
C ALA A 66 -2.85 -8.75 8.52
N ASP A 67 -3.55 -7.66 8.88
CA ASP A 67 -4.94 -7.68 9.35
C ASP A 67 -5.89 -8.19 8.26
N VAL A 68 -5.78 -7.65 7.05
CA VAL A 68 -6.58 -8.08 5.89
C VAL A 68 -6.36 -9.57 5.56
N ARG A 69 -5.15 -10.09 5.77
CA ARG A 69 -4.82 -11.51 5.54
C ARG A 69 -5.20 -12.44 6.69
N THR A 70 -5.77 -11.94 7.79
CA THR A 70 -6.17 -12.80 8.92
C THR A 70 -7.31 -13.76 8.56
N TRP A 71 -8.09 -13.48 7.51
CA TRP A 71 -9.16 -14.36 7.03
C TRP A 71 -8.99 -14.72 5.55
N GLU A 72 -9.53 -15.89 5.19
CA GLU A 72 -9.45 -16.42 3.82
C GLU A 72 -10.14 -15.48 2.82
N GLY A 73 -9.41 -15.11 1.76
CA GLY A 73 -9.91 -14.20 0.72
C GLY A 73 -9.98 -12.73 1.13
N GLY A 74 -9.37 -12.33 2.26
CA GLY A 74 -9.50 -10.96 2.75
C GLY A 74 -8.92 -9.89 1.85
N VAL A 75 -7.80 -10.15 1.19
CA VAL A 75 -7.23 -9.22 0.20
C VAL A 75 -8.21 -9.00 -0.95
N ARG A 76 -8.80 -10.09 -1.48
CA ARG A 76 -9.81 -10.00 -2.53
C ARG A 76 -11.03 -9.20 -2.09
N GLN A 77 -11.53 -9.44 -0.88
CA GLN A 77 -12.69 -8.72 -0.34
C GLN A 77 -12.38 -7.23 -0.17
N PHE A 78 -11.21 -6.88 0.36
CA PHE A 78 -10.75 -5.50 0.48
C PHE A 78 -10.75 -4.77 -0.88
N LEU A 79 -10.22 -5.40 -1.93
CA LEU A 79 -10.18 -4.80 -3.26
C LEU A 79 -11.59 -4.62 -3.85
N VAL A 80 -12.49 -5.59 -3.65
CA VAL A 80 -13.89 -5.48 -4.07
C VAL A 80 -14.60 -4.34 -3.32
N ASP A 81 -14.39 -4.22 -2.01
CA ASP A 81 -14.99 -3.18 -1.18
C ASP A 81 -14.44 -1.78 -1.52
N SER A 82 -13.19 -1.73 -1.99
CA SER A 82 -12.54 -0.52 -2.52
C SER A 82 -13.02 -0.16 -3.94
N GLN A 83 -13.93 -0.95 -4.53
CA GLN A 83 -14.41 -0.78 -5.91
C GLN A 83 -13.28 -0.83 -6.95
N CYS A 84 -12.23 -1.62 -6.66
CA CYS A 84 -11.12 -1.85 -7.57
C CYS A 84 -11.60 -2.55 -8.85
N ASP A 85 -10.96 -2.25 -9.97
CA ASP A 85 -11.31 -2.83 -11.26
C ASP A 85 -11.15 -4.37 -11.23
N PRO A 86 -12.12 -5.16 -11.74
CA PRO A 86 -12.03 -6.62 -11.72
C PRO A 86 -10.78 -7.20 -12.39
N GLU A 87 -10.26 -6.58 -13.46
CA GLU A 87 -9.02 -7.03 -14.10
C GLU A 87 -7.80 -6.77 -13.21
N MET A 88 -7.79 -5.62 -12.53
CA MET A 88 -6.75 -5.27 -11.56
C MET A 88 -6.77 -6.22 -10.35
N ILE A 89 -7.96 -6.60 -9.87
CA ILE A 89 -8.11 -7.62 -8.83
C ILE A 89 -7.44 -8.93 -9.27
N GLU A 90 -7.73 -9.42 -10.47
CA GLU A 90 -7.12 -10.68 -10.94
C GLU A 90 -5.59 -10.58 -11.08
N ARG A 91 -5.06 -9.42 -11.50
CA ARG A 91 -3.60 -9.19 -11.52
C ARG A 91 -2.98 -9.23 -10.13
N ILE A 92 -3.57 -8.51 -9.17
CA ILE A 92 -3.09 -8.47 -7.78
C ILE A 92 -3.14 -9.88 -7.17
N MET A 93 -4.25 -10.60 -7.35
CA MET A 93 -4.45 -11.94 -6.79
C MET A 93 -3.53 -12.99 -7.43
N ALA A 94 -3.05 -12.78 -8.66
CA ALA A 94 -2.08 -13.67 -9.30
C ALA A 94 -0.70 -13.62 -8.63
N ASP A 95 -0.35 -12.47 -8.04
CA ASP A 95 0.90 -12.25 -7.30
C ASP A 95 0.76 -12.53 -5.80
N GLU A 96 -0.46 -12.83 -5.32
CA GLU A 96 -0.68 -13.09 -3.89
C GLU A 96 0.12 -14.31 -3.43
N PRO A 97 0.83 -14.22 -2.30
CA PRO A 97 1.54 -15.36 -1.73
C PRO A 97 0.54 -16.50 -1.47
N LYS A 98 0.73 -17.63 -2.14
CA LYS A 98 -0.04 -18.84 -1.83
C LYS A 98 0.36 -19.30 -0.44
N SER A 99 -0.57 -19.17 0.52
CA SER A 99 -0.45 -19.68 1.89
C SER A 99 -0.19 -21.19 1.91
#